data_AF-A0A1F5UIX4-F1
#
_entry.id   AF-A0A1F5UIX4-F1
#
_cell.length_a   1.000
_cell.length_b   1.000
_cell.length_c   1.000
_cell.angle_alpha   90.00
_cell.angle_beta   90.00
_cell.angle_gamma   90.00
#
_symmetry.space_group_name_H-M   'P 1'
#
loop_
_entity.id
_entity.type
_entity.pdbx_description
1 polymer ?
#
loop_
_entity_poly.entity_id
_entity_poly.type
_entity_poly.pdbx_seq_one_letter_code
_entity_poly.pdbx_strand_id
1 'polypeptide(L)'
;MENLTSKERLARCYFHKEVDRPSVFCRNQFHNETPDATYNDLVKLINEKSDLKFEWNARRFLTPYSFKIEKEPSSAEFERQKTIINTPKGDLIQSDLLGLKGQPGYTEKHLLETREDAEKYLSLPLPKFNVKEDIHFELLKKAGDRGIVSAFLGGNPAGSVVPLFGTERFAMVSITERDIIHELMERELKILSNMVKVLIDRKILPFFGMNGEEYIVPPIHGPEDFSDFNVKYDKPLVDLIHNAKGSLHIHSHGSIKKVLNGFLDIGVDVLHPFEPPPMGDITSKEAKEIIKGKICFEGNIQIADMYEKSPENIKEQVHSLIKEVFYDKEGLIVCASASASASPYIANEGKTCFENYQAMVETVLSYK
;
A
#
# COMPACT_ATOMS: atom_id res chain seq x y z
N MET A 1 20.60 0.15 -25.35
CA MET A 1 19.45 1.01 -24.94
C MET A 1 20.05 2.27 -24.34
N GLU A 2 19.45 3.43 -24.56
CA GLU A 2 19.93 4.69 -23.97
C GLU A 2 19.75 4.67 -22.44
N ASN A 3 20.66 5.31 -21.68
CA ASN A 3 20.55 5.35 -20.22
C ASN A 3 19.33 6.18 -19.82
N LEU A 4 18.33 5.55 -19.20
CA LEU A 4 17.11 6.22 -18.77
C LEU A 4 17.34 6.98 -17.47
N THR A 5 16.64 8.09 -17.27
CA THR A 5 16.50 8.71 -15.94
C THR A 5 15.67 7.82 -15.01
N SER A 6 15.75 8.02 -13.69
CA SER A 6 14.91 7.28 -12.72
C SER A 6 13.43 7.51 -12.98
N LYS A 7 13.04 8.75 -13.30
CA LYS A 7 11.67 9.09 -13.66
C LYS A 7 11.18 8.32 -14.90
N GLU A 8 11.97 8.29 -15.96
CA GLU A 8 11.59 7.56 -17.19
C GLU A 8 11.51 6.06 -16.95
N ARG A 9 12.46 5.50 -16.20
CA ARG A 9 12.49 4.07 -15.87
C ARG A 9 11.26 3.66 -15.06
N LEU A 10 10.95 4.38 -13.98
CA LEU A 10 9.76 4.13 -13.17
C LEU A 10 8.47 4.31 -13.99
N ALA A 11 8.37 5.38 -14.78
CA ALA A 11 7.21 5.59 -15.64
C ALA A 11 7.02 4.42 -16.62
N ARG A 12 8.11 3.93 -17.24
CA ARG A 12 8.05 2.78 -18.14
C ARG A 12 7.66 1.48 -17.43
N CYS A 13 8.14 1.25 -16.20
CA CYS A 13 7.68 0.14 -15.37
C CYS A 13 6.15 0.18 -15.15
N TYR A 14 5.61 1.34 -14.78
CA TYR A 14 4.17 1.55 -14.55
C TYR A 14 3.31 1.48 -15.82
N PHE A 15 3.92 1.49 -17.01
CA PHE A 15 3.21 1.43 -18.29
C PHE A 15 3.68 0.26 -19.15
N HIS A 16 4.32 -0.75 -18.55
CA HIS A 16 4.76 -2.00 -19.19
C HIS A 16 5.59 -1.78 -20.45
N LYS A 17 6.65 -0.98 -20.34
CA LYS A 17 7.61 -0.73 -21.43
C LYS A 17 9.00 -1.19 -21.04
N GLU A 18 9.76 -1.62 -22.04
CA GLU A 18 11.17 -1.97 -21.87
C GLU A 18 11.98 -0.85 -21.22
N VAL A 19 12.85 -1.24 -20.29
CA VAL A 19 13.79 -0.39 -19.57
C VAL A 19 15.23 -0.86 -19.71
N ASP A 20 16.18 0.03 -19.40
CA ASP A 20 17.62 -0.21 -19.52
C ASP A 20 18.17 -1.16 -18.43
N ARG A 21 17.60 -1.10 -17.23
CA ARG A 21 17.86 -1.99 -16.08
C ARG A 21 16.60 -2.11 -15.20
N PRO A 22 16.53 -3.07 -14.27
CA PRO A 22 15.50 -3.06 -13.25
C PRO A 22 15.56 -1.74 -12.46
N SER A 23 14.41 -1.26 -12.00
CA SER A 23 14.39 -0.18 -11.02
C SER A 23 14.76 -0.69 -9.64
N VAL A 24 15.26 0.19 -8.77
CA VAL A 24 15.46 -0.13 -7.35
C VAL A 24 14.82 0.95 -6.50
N PHE A 25 14.01 0.52 -5.54
CA PHE A 25 13.25 1.40 -4.65
C PHE A 25 13.36 0.87 -3.22
N CYS A 26 13.32 1.78 -2.25
CA CYS A 26 13.14 1.46 -0.85
C CYS A 26 11.84 2.10 -0.39
N ARG A 27 10.90 1.27 0.08
CA ARG A 27 9.64 1.74 0.64
C ARG A 27 9.89 2.56 1.90
N ASN A 28 9.04 3.55 2.10
CA ASN A 28 9.16 4.72 2.97
C ASN A 28 10.04 5.84 2.45
N GLN A 29 9.36 6.96 2.27
CA GLN A 29 9.93 8.27 2.15
C GLN A 29 10.44 8.67 3.53
N PHE A 30 11.70 8.36 3.83
CA PHE A 30 12.47 9.37 4.53
C PHE A 30 12.41 10.59 3.61
N HIS A 31 11.49 11.51 3.86
CA HIS A 31 11.34 12.75 3.08
C HIS A 31 12.53 13.68 3.40
N ASN A 32 13.75 13.15 3.24
CA ASN A 32 15.05 13.60 3.71
C ASN A 32 15.35 13.35 5.20
N GLU A 33 14.39 12.85 6.00
CA GLU A 33 14.55 12.80 7.45
C GLU A 33 13.96 11.52 8.06
N THR A 34 14.56 11.07 9.17
CA THR A 34 14.13 9.96 10.02
C THR A 34 14.15 10.44 11.47
N PRO A 35 13.16 10.07 12.31
CA PRO A 35 13.25 10.33 13.74
C PRO A 35 14.33 9.49 14.43
N ASP A 36 14.76 8.39 13.79
CA ASP A 36 15.80 7.49 14.28
C ASP A 36 17.11 7.71 13.52
N ALA A 37 18.07 8.34 14.19
CA ALA A 37 19.35 8.70 13.62
C ALA A 37 20.20 7.49 13.15
N THR A 38 19.91 6.27 13.60
CA THR A 38 20.61 5.06 13.14
C THR A 38 20.35 4.77 11.65
N TYR A 39 19.27 5.32 11.08
CA TYR A 39 18.92 5.16 9.67
C TYR A 39 19.47 6.28 8.77
N ASN A 40 20.17 7.30 9.29
CA ASN A 40 20.63 8.46 8.51
C ASN A 40 21.48 8.08 7.28
N ASP A 41 22.40 7.13 7.43
CA ASP A 41 23.23 6.67 6.32
C ASP A 41 22.40 5.93 5.26
N LEU A 42 21.41 5.14 5.69
CA LEU A 42 20.47 4.49 4.79
C LEU A 42 19.63 5.54 4.03
N VAL A 43 19.10 6.55 4.72
CA VAL A 43 18.35 7.67 4.10
C VAL A 43 19.19 8.32 3.00
N LYS A 44 20.47 8.58 3.29
CA LYS A 44 21.40 9.18 2.33
C LYS A 44 21.61 8.28 1.12
N LEU A 45 21.93 7.00 1.34
CA LEU A 45 22.11 6.00 0.28
C LEU A 45 20.89 5.94 -0.65
N ILE A 46 19.69 5.81 -0.09
CA ILE A 46 18.44 5.70 -0.85
C ILE A 46 18.19 6.97 -1.68
N ASN A 47 18.32 8.15 -1.07
CA ASN A 47 18.13 9.41 -1.79
C ASN A 47 19.16 9.63 -2.91
N GLU A 48 20.41 9.20 -2.71
CA GLU A 48 21.47 9.38 -3.70
C GLU A 48 21.43 8.35 -4.83
N LYS A 49 21.06 7.10 -4.55
CA LYS A 49 21.30 5.98 -5.47
C LYS A 49 20.05 5.27 -5.98
N SER A 50 18.94 5.32 -5.26
CA SER A 50 17.70 4.63 -5.69
C SER A 50 16.87 5.45 -6.69
N ASP A 51 15.89 4.78 -7.31
CA ASP A 51 14.84 5.41 -8.08
C ASP A 51 13.72 5.87 -7.12
N LEU A 52 13.43 7.18 -7.07
CA LEU A 52 12.59 7.75 -6.03
C LEU A 52 11.09 7.66 -6.38
N LYS A 53 10.28 7.24 -5.42
CA LYS A 53 8.81 7.37 -5.47
C LYS A 53 8.38 8.30 -4.34
N PHE A 54 7.86 9.45 -4.71
CA PHE A 54 7.17 10.33 -3.79
C PHE A 54 5.70 9.98 -3.75
N GLU A 55 5.09 10.11 -2.58
CA GLU A 55 3.69 9.80 -2.37
C GLU A 55 3.11 10.77 -1.34
N TRP A 56 1.87 11.19 -1.58
CA TRP A 56 1.09 11.96 -0.64
C TRP A 56 -0.30 11.33 -0.50
N ASN A 57 -0.85 11.38 0.72
CA ASN A 57 -2.13 10.76 1.03
C ASN A 57 -3.29 11.71 0.65
N ALA A 58 -3.97 11.40 -0.46
CA ALA A 58 -5.12 12.16 -0.94
C ALA A 58 -6.28 12.11 0.05
N ARG A 59 -6.47 10.98 0.74
CA ARG A 59 -7.59 10.78 1.70
C ARG A 59 -7.60 11.82 2.83
N ARG A 60 -6.47 12.45 3.16
CA ARG A 60 -6.37 13.55 4.15
C ARG A 60 -7.18 14.80 3.78
N PHE A 61 -7.58 14.94 2.52
CA PHE A 61 -8.38 16.07 2.02
C PHE A 61 -9.88 15.77 1.95
N LEU A 62 -10.33 14.62 2.47
CA LEU A 62 -11.74 14.39 2.76
C LEU A 62 -12.16 15.21 3.96
N THR A 63 -13.36 15.79 3.89
CA THR A 63 -13.96 16.49 5.03
C THR A 63 -14.16 15.49 6.17
N PRO A 64 -13.55 15.69 7.35
CA PRO A 64 -13.70 14.77 8.46
C PRO A 64 -15.12 14.82 9.02
N TYR A 65 -15.60 13.70 9.56
CA TYR A 65 -16.81 13.69 10.37
C TYR A 65 -16.55 14.34 11.72
N SER A 66 -17.61 14.84 12.35
CA SER A 66 -17.56 15.27 13.75
C SER A 66 -17.37 14.05 14.64
N PHE A 67 -16.39 14.10 15.52
CA PHE A 67 -16.16 13.09 16.54
C PHE A 67 -15.74 13.72 17.85
N LYS A 68 -15.95 12.99 18.94
CA LYS A 68 -15.45 13.30 20.28
C LYS A 68 -14.44 12.23 20.70
N ILE A 69 -13.36 12.66 21.33
CA ILE A 69 -12.41 11.75 21.97
C ILE A 69 -12.61 11.84 23.48
N GLU A 70 -12.73 10.69 24.13
CA GLU A 70 -12.66 10.54 25.58
C GLU A 70 -11.50 9.62 25.92
N LYS A 71 -10.72 9.98 26.95
CA LYS A 71 -9.54 9.20 27.38
C LYS A 71 -9.71 8.82 28.84
N GLU A 72 -9.45 7.56 29.17
CA GLU A 72 -9.48 7.06 30.53
C GLU A 72 -8.27 6.14 30.79
N PRO A 73 -7.67 6.17 31.99
CA PRO A 73 -6.62 5.22 32.34
C PRO A 73 -7.15 3.78 32.27
N SER A 74 -6.45 2.89 31.56
CA SER A 74 -6.80 1.47 31.50
C SER A 74 -5.86 0.61 32.35
N SER A 75 -4.55 0.91 32.34
CA SER A 75 -3.54 0.27 33.17
C SER A 75 -2.30 1.18 33.31
N ALA A 76 -1.27 0.71 34.02
CA ALA A 76 0.02 1.42 34.08
C ALA A 76 0.75 1.51 32.72
N GLU A 77 0.28 0.78 31.71
CA GLU A 77 0.90 0.68 30.38
C GLU A 77 -0.01 1.14 29.25
N PHE A 78 -1.32 1.26 29.51
CA PHE A 78 -2.30 1.59 28.48
C PHE A 78 -3.27 2.69 28.93
N GLU A 79 -3.55 3.61 28.02
CA GLU A 79 -4.66 4.56 28.09
C GLU A 79 -5.74 4.08 27.12
N ARG A 80 -7.00 3.98 27.58
CA ARG A 80 -8.12 3.70 26.69
C ARG A 80 -8.58 5.01 26.07
N GLN A 81 -8.64 5.05 24.74
CA GLN A 81 -9.22 6.13 23.97
C GLN A 81 -10.55 5.67 23.36
N LYS A 82 -11.64 6.38 23.67
CA LYS A 82 -12.96 6.20 23.05
C LYS A 82 -13.16 7.27 21.99
N THR A 83 -13.43 6.85 20.76
CA THR A 83 -13.80 7.74 19.65
C THR A 83 -15.30 7.61 19.43
N ILE A 84 -16.04 8.71 19.61
CA ILE A 84 -17.49 8.76 19.46
C ILE A 84 -17.81 9.55 18.20
N ILE A 85 -18.43 8.92 17.21
CA ILE A 85 -18.87 9.55 15.96
C ILE A 85 -20.38 9.76 16.04
N ASN A 86 -20.82 11.02 15.95
CA ASN A 86 -22.24 11.33 15.91
C ASN A 86 -22.79 11.09 14.49
N THR A 87 -23.75 10.16 14.36
CA THR A 87 -24.46 9.91 13.09
C THR A 87 -25.91 10.36 13.20
N PRO A 88 -26.60 10.63 12.08
CA PRO A 88 -28.04 10.93 12.08
C PRO A 88 -28.91 9.86 12.76
N LYS A 89 -28.48 8.60 12.79
CA LYS A 89 -29.21 7.48 13.44
C LYS A 89 -28.70 7.15 14.86
N GLY A 90 -27.86 7.99 15.45
CA GLY A 90 -27.28 7.82 16.78
C GLY A 90 -25.78 7.61 16.77
N ASP A 91 -25.19 7.51 17.95
CA ASP A 91 -23.73 7.50 18.09
C ASP A 91 -23.11 6.13 17.76
N LEU A 92 -21.92 6.17 17.17
CA LEU A 92 -21.00 5.04 17.01
C LEU A 92 -19.80 5.24 17.92
N ILE A 93 -19.31 4.16 18.54
CA ILE A 93 -18.24 4.22 19.53
C ILE A 93 -17.18 3.17 19.20
N GLN A 94 -15.95 3.62 18.99
CA GLN A 94 -14.76 2.77 18.97
C GLN A 94 -14.01 2.92 20.29
N SER A 95 -13.39 1.85 20.79
CA SER A 95 -12.39 1.95 21.85
C SER A 95 -11.06 1.32 21.44
N ASP A 96 -9.98 2.06 21.68
CA ASP A 96 -8.60 1.63 21.42
C ASP A 96 -7.81 1.70 22.72
N LEU A 97 -6.93 0.71 22.97
CA LEU A 97 -5.89 0.81 23.98
C LEU A 97 -4.63 1.36 23.34
N LEU A 98 -4.17 2.52 23.81
CA LEU A 98 -2.95 3.18 23.36
C LEU A 98 -1.81 2.85 24.34
N GLY A 99 -0.70 2.32 23.81
CA GLY A 99 0.49 2.04 24.61
C GLY A 99 1.17 3.31 25.10
N LEU A 100 1.48 3.38 26.39
CA LEU A 100 2.12 4.54 27.03
C LEU A 100 3.65 4.47 27.02
N LYS A 101 4.22 3.29 26.80
CA LYS A 101 5.68 3.06 26.83
C LYS A 101 6.21 2.49 25.51
N GLY A 102 5.59 2.88 24.39
CA GLY A 102 5.97 2.42 23.06
C GLY A 102 5.50 1.01 22.72
N GLN A 103 4.64 0.40 23.55
CA GLN A 103 3.96 -0.83 23.14
C GLN A 103 2.96 -0.54 22.01
N PRO A 104 2.74 -1.48 21.08
CA PRO A 104 1.64 -1.37 20.12
C PRO A 104 0.30 -1.24 20.83
N GLY A 105 -0.54 -0.35 20.32
CA GLY A 105 -1.95 -0.31 20.72
C GLY A 105 -2.77 -1.39 20.02
N TYR A 106 -4.02 -1.54 20.43
CA TYR A 106 -4.99 -2.37 19.72
C TYR A 106 -6.41 -1.87 19.92
N THR A 107 -7.29 -2.17 18.96
CA THR A 107 -8.71 -1.84 19.05
C THR A 107 -9.42 -2.87 19.92
N GLU A 108 -10.02 -2.41 21.01
CA GLU A 108 -10.78 -3.25 21.96
C GLU A 108 -12.23 -3.40 21.50
N LYS A 109 -12.82 -2.33 20.94
CA LYS A 109 -14.15 -2.32 20.33
C LYS A 109 -14.11 -1.58 19.01
N HIS A 110 -14.53 -2.25 17.94
CA HIS A 110 -14.67 -1.66 16.61
C HIS A 110 -15.92 -0.80 16.49
N LEU A 111 -15.97 0.06 15.46
CA LEU A 111 -17.10 0.97 15.21
C LEU A 111 -18.42 0.20 14.97
N LEU A 112 -18.35 -0.92 14.27
CA LEU A 112 -19.52 -1.68 13.80
C LEU A 112 -19.53 -3.05 14.49
N GLU A 113 -20.40 -3.21 15.49
CA GLU A 113 -20.65 -4.51 16.11
C GLU A 113 -21.99 -5.12 15.68
N THR A 114 -22.88 -4.33 15.09
CA THR A 114 -24.22 -4.80 14.69
C THR A 114 -24.61 -4.27 13.33
N ARG A 115 -25.65 -4.85 12.72
CA ARG A 115 -26.26 -4.30 11.51
C ARG A 115 -26.74 -2.87 11.74
N GLU A 116 -27.32 -2.61 12.90
CA GLU A 116 -27.77 -1.27 13.29
C GLU A 116 -26.61 -0.27 13.31
N ASP A 117 -25.41 -0.68 13.75
CA ASP A 117 -24.23 0.19 13.70
C ASP A 117 -23.79 0.45 12.25
N ALA A 118 -23.80 -0.55 11.38
CA ALA A 118 -23.53 -0.37 9.96
C ALA A 118 -24.55 0.59 9.31
N GLU A 119 -25.83 0.47 9.65
CA GLU A 119 -26.87 1.39 9.19
C GLU A 119 -26.68 2.82 9.73
N LYS A 120 -26.20 2.99 10.97
CA LYS A 120 -25.79 4.31 11.49
C LYS A 120 -24.64 4.88 10.69
N TYR A 121 -23.62 4.07 10.39
CA TYR A 121 -22.49 4.51 9.57
C TYR A 121 -22.92 4.93 8.16
N LEU A 122 -23.79 4.14 7.52
CA LEU A 122 -24.36 4.46 6.21
C LEU A 122 -25.19 5.75 6.23
N SER A 123 -25.76 6.13 7.37
CA SER A 123 -26.49 7.40 7.52
C SER A 123 -25.60 8.65 7.51
N LEU A 124 -24.28 8.50 7.65
CA LEU A 124 -23.34 9.62 7.54
C LEU A 124 -23.36 10.22 6.12
N PRO A 125 -23.37 11.55 5.99
CA PRO A 125 -23.31 12.20 4.68
C PRO A 125 -22.00 11.84 3.97
N LEU A 126 -21.99 11.77 2.63
CA LEU A 126 -20.74 11.56 1.91
C LEU A 126 -19.76 12.72 2.20
N PRO A 127 -18.50 12.44 2.54
CA PRO A 127 -17.51 13.46 2.79
C PRO A 127 -17.20 14.19 1.48
N LYS A 128 -16.96 15.50 1.56
CA LYS A 128 -16.50 16.27 0.41
C LYS A 128 -14.99 16.14 0.28
N PHE A 129 -14.51 15.87 -0.93
CA PHE A 129 -13.09 15.89 -1.23
C PHE A 129 -12.67 17.29 -1.69
N ASN A 130 -11.69 17.89 -1.01
CA ASN A 130 -11.21 19.23 -1.35
C ASN A 130 -9.70 19.35 -1.12
N VAL A 131 -8.92 18.90 -2.10
CA VAL A 131 -7.48 19.21 -2.13
C VAL A 131 -7.32 20.71 -2.40
N LYS A 132 -6.73 21.48 -1.49
CA LYS A 132 -6.48 22.93 -1.71
C LYS A 132 -5.01 23.25 -1.95
N GLU A 133 -4.15 22.31 -1.59
CA GLU A 133 -2.71 22.47 -1.59
C GLU A 133 -2.12 21.93 -2.89
N ASP A 134 -1.13 22.63 -3.42
CA ASP A 134 -0.38 22.21 -4.61
C ASP A 134 0.71 21.16 -4.26
N ILE A 135 0.50 20.39 -3.18
CA ILE A 135 1.45 19.40 -2.66
C ILE A 135 1.97 18.46 -3.74
N HIS A 136 1.10 18.03 -4.66
CA HIS A 136 1.49 17.18 -5.78
C HIS A 136 2.52 17.86 -6.70
N PHE A 137 2.28 19.12 -7.06
CA PHE A 137 3.15 19.87 -7.96
C PHE A 137 4.46 20.29 -7.28
N GLU A 138 4.44 20.54 -5.97
CA GLU A 138 5.66 20.75 -5.18
C GLU A 138 6.52 19.49 -5.13
N LEU A 139 5.91 18.33 -4.87
CA LEU A 139 6.60 17.05 -4.92
C LEU A 139 7.12 16.75 -6.33
N LEU A 140 6.41 17.10 -7.40
CA LEU A 140 6.88 16.92 -8.77
C LEU A 140 8.14 17.73 -9.05
N LYS A 141 8.19 18.98 -8.56
CA LYS A 141 9.40 19.82 -8.64
C LYS A 141 10.55 19.21 -7.85
N LYS A 142 10.29 18.71 -6.64
CA LYS A 142 11.30 18.03 -5.79
C LYS A 142 11.83 16.75 -6.44
N ALA A 143 10.95 15.98 -7.08
CA ALA A 143 11.31 14.72 -7.72
C ALA A 143 12.24 14.91 -8.93
N GLY A 144 12.02 15.96 -9.73
CA GLY A 144 12.81 16.21 -10.95
C GLY A 144 12.84 14.97 -11.85
N ASP A 145 14.02 14.60 -12.33
CA ASP A 145 14.24 13.36 -13.10
C ASP A 145 14.64 12.16 -12.24
N ARG A 146 14.71 12.34 -10.91
CA ARG A 146 15.07 11.30 -9.94
C ARG A 146 13.91 10.43 -9.50
N GLY A 147 12.66 10.76 -9.86
CA GLY A 147 11.52 10.00 -9.41
C GLY A 147 10.16 10.37 -9.99
N ILE A 148 9.13 9.70 -9.47
CA ILE A 148 7.72 9.94 -9.77
C ILE A 148 6.96 10.38 -8.51
N VAL A 149 5.76 10.93 -8.69
CA VAL A 149 4.88 11.33 -7.58
C VAL A 149 3.54 10.63 -7.73
N SER A 150 3.17 9.84 -6.72
CA SER A 150 1.90 9.12 -6.64
C SER A 150 0.91 9.83 -5.72
N ALA A 151 -0.37 9.87 -6.12
CA ALA A 151 -1.47 10.23 -5.23
C ALA A 151 -2.03 8.94 -4.58
N PHE A 152 -1.81 8.77 -3.28
CA PHE A 152 -2.28 7.61 -2.55
C PHE A 152 -3.74 7.78 -2.12
N LEU A 153 -4.59 6.86 -2.57
CA LEU A 153 -6.03 6.89 -2.37
C LEU A 153 -6.44 6.35 -0.99
N GLY A 154 -5.55 5.62 -0.32
CA GLY A 154 -5.85 4.89 0.91
C GLY A 154 -6.26 3.45 0.63
N GLY A 155 -7.04 2.87 1.55
CA GLY A 155 -7.60 1.54 1.40
C GLY A 155 -8.65 1.47 0.28
N ASN A 156 -8.67 0.36 -0.46
CA ASN A 156 -9.74 0.00 -1.37
C ASN A 156 -11.09 -0.12 -0.63
N PRO A 157 -12.23 -0.26 -1.33
CA PRO A 157 -13.54 -0.35 -0.69
C PRO A 157 -13.61 -1.43 0.39
N ALA A 158 -13.11 -2.63 0.14
CA ALA A 158 -13.12 -3.71 1.13
C ALA A 158 -12.20 -3.40 2.33
N GLY A 159 -10.94 -3.03 2.07
CA GLY A 159 -9.95 -2.70 3.08
C GLY A 159 -10.24 -1.43 3.88
N SER A 160 -11.16 -0.58 3.40
CA SER A 160 -11.72 0.51 4.19
C SER A 160 -12.88 0.08 5.10
N VAL A 161 -13.60 -0.98 4.73
CA VAL A 161 -14.73 -1.51 5.51
C VAL A 161 -14.27 -2.51 6.57
N VAL A 162 -13.27 -3.35 6.29
CA VAL A 162 -12.76 -4.37 7.23
C VAL A 162 -12.38 -3.77 8.58
N PRO A 163 -11.62 -2.65 8.67
CA PRO A 163 -11.26 -2.06 9.97
C PRO A 163 -12.46 -1.54 10.78
N LEU A 164 -13.60 -1.24 10.12
CA LEU A 164 -14.82 -0.78 10.79
C LEU A 164 -15.46 -1.89 11.65
N PHE A 165 -15.30 -3.15 11.26
CA PHE A 165 -15.77 -4.34 12.00
C PHE A 165 -14.66 -5.03 12.80
N GLY A 166 -13.41 -4.92 12.33
CA GLY A 166 -12.35 -5.86 12.67
C GLY A 166 -12.38 -7.10 11.78
N THR A 167 -11.22 -7.75 11.59
CA THR A 167 -11.05 -8.86 10.63
C THR A 167 -11.94 -10.06 10.94
N GLU A 168 -12.00 -10.48 12.21
CA GLU A 168 -12.82 -11.61 12.64
C GLU A 168 -14.31 -11.37 12.39
N ARG A 169 -14.82 -10.20 12.81
CA ARG A 169 -16.22 -9.87 12.63
C ARG A 169 -16.59 -9.67 11.16
N PHE A 170 -15.73 -9.01 10.39
CA PHE A 170 -15.94 -8.88 8.95
C PHE A 170 -16.07 -10.25 8.28
N ALA A 171 -15.20 -11.21 8.62
CA ALA A 171 -15.29 -12.57 8.08
C ALA A 171 -16.65 -13.22 8.41
N MET A 172 -17.15 -13.07 9.64
CA MET A 172 -18.48 -13.60 10.02
C MET A 172 -19.62 -12.90 9.25
N VAL A 173 -19.61 -11.57 9.21
CA VAL A 173 -20.63 -10.74 8.53
C VAL A 173 -20.63 -10.99 7.01
N SER A 174 -19.48 -11.30 6.42
CA SER A 174 -19.37 -11.65 4.98
C SER A 174 -20.15 -12.90 4.58
N ILE A 175 -20.50 -13.73 5.57
CA ILE A 175 -21.32 -14.92 5.38
C ILE A 175 -22.77 -14.65 5.81
N THR A 176 -22.97 -14.01 6.97
CA THR A 176 -24.30 -13.89 7.58
C THR A 176 -25.12 -12.71 7.07
N GLU A 177 -24.46 -11.62 6.67
CA GLU A 177 -25.08 -10.32 6.36
C GLU A 177 -24.31 -9.64 5.21
N ARG A 178 -24.07 -10.39 4.13
CA ARG A 178 -23.23 -9.95 3.00
C ARG A 178 -23.74 -8.68 2.31
N ASP A 179 -25.06 -8.46 2.34
CA ASP A 179 -25.72 -7.28 1.78
C ASP A 179 -25.24 -5.99 2.43
N ILE A 180 -25.10 -5.96 3.76
CA ILE A 180 -24.68 -4.73 4.46
C ILE A 180 -23.22 -4.36 4.14
N ILE A 181 -22.36 -5.36 3.91
CA ILE A 181 -20.98 -5.14 3.46
C ILE A 181 -20.98 -4.49 2.08
N HIS A 182 -21.80 -5.00 1.14
CA HIS A 182 -21.90 -4.39 -0.19
C HIS A 182 -22.39 -2.94 -0.14
N GLU A 183 -23.35 -2.60 0.72
CA GLU A 183 -23.80 -1.22 0.89
C GLU A 183 -22.67 -0.30 1.39
N LEU A 184 -21.89 -0.76 2.36
CA LEU A 184 -20.73 -0.03 2.90
C LEU A 184 -19.64 0.16 1.83
N MET A 185 -19.35 -0.87 1.05
CA MET A 185 -18.35 -0.83 -0.02
C MET A 185 -18.80 0.03 -1.20
N GLU A 186 -20.08 0.01 -1.57
CA GLU A 186 -20.64 0.93 -2.57
C GLU A 186 -20.51 2.39 -2.13
N ARG A 187 -20.72 2.65 -0.83
CA ARG A 187 -20.52 3.96 -0.26
C ARG A 187 -19.07 4.40 -0.38
N GLU A 188 -18.11 3.53 -0.05
CA GLU A 188 -16.69 3.85 -0.18
C GLU A 188 -16.25 4.04 -1.64
N LEU A 189 -16.73 3.19 -2.55
CA LEU A 189 -16.47 3.34 -3.99
C LEU A 189 -16.95 4.70 -4.51
N LYS A 190 -18.10 5.21 -4.03
CA LYS A 190 -18.58 6.56 -4.37
C LYS A 190 -17.61 7.64 -3.87
N ILE A 191 -17.04 7.47 -2.68
CA ILE A 191 -16.04 8.42 -2.13
C ILE A 191 -14.77 8.40 -2.99
N LEU A 192 -14.19 7.22 -3.21
CA LEU A 192 -12.95 7.06 -3.98
C LEU A 192 -13.14 7.54 -5.42
N SER A 193 -14.26 7.20 -6.06
CA SER A 193 -14.59 7.66 -7.41
C SER A 193 -14.67 9.19 -7.50
N ASN A 194 -15.28 9.84 -6.51
CA ASN A 194 -15.36 11.31 -6.47
C ASN A 194 -13.98 11.94 -6.26
N MET A 195 -13.17 11.35 -5.38
CA MET A 195 -11.80 11.78 -5.16
C MET A 195 -10.96 11.68 -6.44
N VAL A 196 -10.97 10.52 -7.11
CA VAL A 196 -10.23 10.30 -8.36
C VAL A 196 -10.66 11.27 -9.46
N LYS A 197 -11.98 11.51 -9.64
CA LYS A 197 -12.48 12.50 -10.62
C LYS A 197 -11.89 13.90 -10.37
N VAL A 198 -11.91 14.37 -9.12
CA VAL A 198 -11.34 15.68 -8.77
C VAL A 198 -9.83 15.73 -8.98
N LEU A 199 -9.10 14.66 -8.67
CA LEU A 199 -7.66 14.57 -8.93
C LEU A 199 -7.36 14.66 -10.44
N ILE A 200 -8.09 13.90 -11.26
CA ILE A 200 -7.98 13.93 -12.73
C ILE A 200 -8.29 15.33 -13.30
N ASP A 201 -9.38 15.96 -12.84
CA ASP A 201 -9.77 17.31 -13.28
C ASP A 201 -8.69 18.34 -12.98
N ARG A 202 -7.97 18.16 -11.87
CA ARG A 202 -6.82 18.98 -11.45
C ARG A 202 -5.50 18.60 -12.11
N LYS A 203 -5.49 17.65 -13.05
CA LYS A 203 -4.29 17.16 -13.74
C LYS A 203 -3.27 16.51 -12.80
N ILE A 204 -3.75 15.93 -11.69
CA ILE A 204 -2.95 15.08 -10.81
C ILE A 204 -2.98 13.67 -11.40
N LEU A 205 -1.96 13.39 -12.19
CA LEU A 205 -1.76 12.19 -13.02
C LEU A 205 -0.24 12.01 -13.23
N PRO A 206 0.22 10.83 -13.67
CA PRO A 206 -0.56 9.62 -13.94
C PRO A 206 -0.61 8.61 -12.79
N PHE A 207 0.22 8.76 -11.76
CA PHE A 207 0.45 7.70 -10.79
C PHE A 207 -0.50 7.78 -9.59
N PHE A 208 -1.20 6.67 -9.31
CA PHE A 208 -2.02 6.48 -8.13
C PHE A 208 -1.54 5.26 -7.34
N GLY A 209 -1.83 5.26 -6.04
CA GLY A 209 -1.56 4.14 -5.14
C GLY A 209 -2.79 3.76 -4.32
N MET A 210 -2.96 2.48 -4.04
CA MET A 210 -4.01 1.93 -3.18
C MET A 210 -3.49 0.74 -2.37
N ASN A 211 -4.16 0.39 -1.28
CA ASN A 211 -3.89 -0.81 -0.49
C ASN A 211 -5.19 -1.44 0.05
N GLY A 212 -5.06 -2.49 0.86
CA GLY A 212 -6.18 -3.08 1.59
C GLY A 212 -6.79 -4.33 0.96
N GLU A 213 -6.34 -4.69 -0.26
CA GLU A 213 -6.73 -5.93 -0.92
C GLU A 213 -6.32 -7.16 -0.10
N GLU A 214 -5.23 -7.02 0.67
CA GLU A 214 -4.68 -8.00 1.62
C GLU A 214 -5.67 -8.45 2.71
N TYR A 215 -6.72 -7.68 2.99
CA TYR A 215 -7.75 -8.14 3.92
C TYR A 215 -8.62 -9.27 3.34
N ILE A 216 -8.70 -9.39 2.01
CA ILE A 216 -9.56 -10.35 1.31
C ILE A 216 -8.72 -11.42 0.57
N VAL A 217 -7.56 -11.76 1.11
CA VAL A 217 -6.74 -12.88 0.60
C VAL A 217 -6.78 -14.08 1.55
N PRO A 218 -6.39 -15.28 1.08
CA PRO A 218 -6.23 -16.44 1.97
C PRO A 218 -5.26 -16.15 3.14
N PRO A 219 -5.49 -16.74 4.32
CA PRO A 219 -6.45 -17.81 4.58
C PRO A 219 -7.85 -17.34 5.03
N ILE A 220 -8.05 -16.05 5.30
CA ILE A 220 -9.33 -15.55 5.83
C ILE A 220 -10.41 -15.60 4.76
N HIS A 221 -10.08 -15.17 3.54
CA HIS A 221 -11.00 -15.12 2.41
C HIS A 221 -10.51 -15.95 1.22
N GLY A 222 -11.46 -16.50 0.46
CA GLY A 222 -11.18 -17.30 -0.73
C GLY A 222 -11.13 -16.47 -2.02
N PRO A 223 -10.75 -17.08 -3.16
CA PRO A 223 -10.77 -16.40 -4.46
C PRO A 223 -12.14 -15.85 -4.89
N GLU A 224 -13.22 -16.51 -4.48
CA GLU A 224 -14.59 -16.04 -4.74
C GLU A 224 -14.88 -14.73 -4.00
N ASP A 225 -14.49 -14.64 -2.72
CA ASP A 225 -14.60 -13.40 -1.95
C ASP A 225 -13.69 -12.29 -2.52
N PHE A 226 -12.47 -12.64 -2.98
CA PHE A 226 -11.60 -11.67 -3.63
C PHE A 226 -12.24 -11.12 -4.91
N SER A 227 -12.89 -11.97 -5.71
CA SER A 227 -13.63 -11.54 -6.90
C SER A 227 -14.80 -10.62 -6.54
N ASP A 228 -15.56 -10.97 -5.51
CA ASP A 228 -16.77 -10.25 -5.08
C ASP A 228 -16.47 -8.92 -4.39
N PHE A 229 -15.43 -8.87 -3.55
CA PHE A 229 -15.12 -7.69 -2.73
C PHE A 229 -14.01 -6.82 -3.32
N ASN A 230 -12.95 -7.38 -3.90
CA ASN A 230 -11.89 -6.58 -4.51
C ASN A 230 -12.17 -6.35 -6.00
N VAL A 231 -12.26 -7.41 -6.81
CA VAL A 231 -12.35 -7.26 -8.29
C VAL A 231 -13.56 -6.41 -8.70
N LYS A 232 -14.74 -6.71 -8.16
CA LYS A 232 -16.00 -6.01 -8.46
C LYS A 232 -15.94 -4.50 -8.14
N TYR A 233 -15.22 -4.10 -7.10
CA TYR A 233 -15.24 -2.73 -6.58
C TYR A 233 -14.00 -1.92 -7.00
N ASP A 234 -12.85 -2.57 -7.15
CA ASP A 234 -11.61 -1.92 -7.54
C ASP A 234 -11.59 -1.67 -9.05
N LYS A 235 -12.10 -2.61 -9.85
CA LYS A 235 -12.09 -2.49 -11.31
C LYS A 235 -12.71 -1.18 -11.83
N PRO A 236 -13.91 -0.74 -11.39
CA PRO A 236 -14.46 0.54 -11.83
C PRO A 236 -13.59 1.75 -11.50
N LEU A 237 -12.83 1.68 -10.39
CA LEU A 237 -11.90 2.73 -9.98
C LEU A 237 -10.66 2.75 -10.87
N VAL A 238 -10.10 1.56 -11.16
CA VAL A 238 -8.96 1.41 -12.07
C VAL A 238 -9.32 1.81 -13.49
N ASP A 239 -10.48 1.37 -13.99
CA ASP A 239 -10.97 1.74 -15.32
C ASP A 239 -11.11 3.27 -15.43
N LEU A 240 -11.57 3.97 -14.38
CA LEU A 240 -11.63 5.44 -14.34
C LEU A 240 -10.24 6.08 -14.44
N ILE A 241 -9.24 5.54 -13.73
CA ILE A 241 -7.85 5.99 -13.75
C ILE A 241 -7.23 5.77 -15.14
N HIS A 242 -7.38 4.57 -15.70
CA HIS A 242 -6.85 4.19 -17.01
C HIS A 242 -7.47 4.99 -18.15
N ASN A 243 -8.78 5.27 -18.09
CA ASN A 243 -9.45 6.14 -19.05
C ASN A 243 -8.87 7.57 -19.08
N ALA A 244 -8.28 8.02 -17.96
CA ALA A 244 -7.55 9.28 -17.86
C ALA A 244 -6.05 9.15 -18.17
N LYS A 245 -5.60 7.98 -18.66
CA LYS A 245 -4.19 7.63 -18.93
C LYS A 245 -3.33 7.60 -17.67
N GLY A 246 -3.93 7.33 -16.52
CA GLY A 246 -3.23 7.04 -15.27
C GLY A 246 -2.85 5.58 -15.13
N SER A 247 -2.18 5.25 -14.03
CA SER A 247 -1.83 3.90 -13.61
C SER A 247 -1.99 3.74 -12.09
N LEU A 248 -2.19 2.50 -11.66
CA LEU A 248 -2.42 2.13 -10.27
C LEU A 248 -1.35 1.16 -9.76
N HIS A 249 -0.69 1.57 -8.69
CA HIS A 249 0.11 0.72 -7.82
C HIS A 249 -0.77 0.19 -6.68
N ILE A 250 -0.77 -1.13 -6.48
CA ILE A 250 -1.45 -1.78 -5.37
C ILE A 250 -0.41 -2.36 -4.40
N HIS A 251 -0.62 -2.05 -3.12
CA HIS A 251 0.07 -2.69 -2.04
C HIS A 251 -0.80 -3.74 -1.32
N SER A 252 -0.43 -5.02 -1.43
CA SER A 252 -1.14 -6.13 -0.82
C SER A 252 -0.18 -7.23 -0.36
N HIS A 253 -0.04 -7.39 0.95
CA HIS A 253 0.60 -8.58 1.54
C HIS A 253 -0.30 -9.83 1.44
N GLY A 254 0.25 -10.99 1.83
CA GLY A 254 -0.48 -12.23 2.06
C GLY A 254 -0.28 -13.32 1.00
N SER A 255 -1.07 -14.40 1.09
CA SER A 255 -1.01 -15.55 0.18
C SER A 255 -1.76 -15.26 -1.13
N ILE A 256 -1.10 -14.55 -2.04
CA ILE A 256 -1.71 -14.03 -3.26
C ILE A 256 -1.80 -15.04 -4.42
N LYS A 257 -1.15 -16.20 -4.37
CA LYS A 257 -1.07 -17.12 -5.52
C LYS A 257 -2.43 -17.47 -6.11
N LYS A 258 -3.41 -17.74 -5.25
CA LYS A 258 -4.78 -18.13 -5.66
C LYS A 258 -5.62 -16.97 -6.18
N VAL A 259 -5.22 -15.73 -5.90
CA VAL A 259 -5.96 -14.51 -6.25
C VAL A 259 -5.21 -13.65 -7.27
N LEU A 260 -4.05 -14.10 -7.76
CA LEU A 260 -3.20 -13.33 -8.67
C LEU A 260 -3.91 -12.93 -9.97
N ASN A 261 -4.77 -13.80 -10.51
CA ASN A 261 -5.61 -13.46 -11.67
C ASN A 261 -6.64 -12.36 -11.35
N GLY A 262 -7.10 -12.25 -10.09
CA GLY A 262 -7.98 -11.17 -9.68
C GLY A 262 -7.31 -9.79 -9.81
N PHE A 263 -6.02 -9.68 -9.48
CA PHE A 263 -5.26 -8.44 -9.73
C PHE A 263 -5.13 -8.11 -11.22
N LEU A 264 -5.04 -9.12 -12.10
CA LEU A 264 -5.12 -8.92 -13.55
C LEU A 264 -6.50 -8.41 -13.98
N ASP A 265 -7.57 -8.98 -13.44
CA ASP A 265 -8.95 -8.60 -13.77
C ASP A 265 -9.28 -7.18 -13.30
N ILE A 266 -8.71 -6.76 -12.17
CA ILE A 266 -8.76 -5.38 -11.66
C ILE A 266 -8.09 -4.42 -12.65
N GLY A 267 -6.99 -4.85 -13.28
CA GLY A 267 -6.16 -4.00 -14.16
C GLY A 267 -5.00 -3.33 -13.42
N VAL A 268 -4.43 -3.99 -12.42
CA VAL A 268 -3.30 -3.44 -11.65
C VAL A 268 -2.07 -3.24 -12.54
N ASP A 269 -1.41 -2.07 -12.46
CA ASP A 269 -0.21 -1.79 -13.23
C ASP A 269 1.07 -2.16 -12.45
N VAL A 270 1.06 -2.00 -11.12
CA VAL A 270 2.19 -2.40 -10.27
C VAL A 270 1.69 -3.11 -9.03
N LEU A 271 2.20 -4.31 -8.75
CA LEU A 271 1.84 -5.10 -7.56
C LEU A 271 3.02 -5.20 -6.60
N HIS A 272 2.81 -4.78 -5.36
CA HIS A 272 3.78 -4.84 -4.27
C HIS A 272 3.17 -5.44 -3.00
N PRO A 273 3.84 -6.34 -2.28
CA PRO A 273 4.86 -7.26 -2.76
C PRO A 273 4.24 -8.48 -3.46
N PHE A 274 5.10 -9.41 -3.89
CA PHE A 274 4.74 -10.75 -4.34
C PHE A 274 5.71 -11.74 -3.69
N GLU A 275 5.33 -12.30 -2.54
CA GLU A 275 6.30 -12.91 -1.63
C GLU A 275 6.42 -14.43 -1.78
N PRO A 276 7.64 -14.99 -1.73
CA PRO A 276 7.83 -16.43 -1.70
C PRO A 276 7.53 -16.99 -0.30
N PRO A 277 7.36 -18.32 -0.18
CA PRO A 277 7.34 -18.99 1.13
C PRO A 277 8.59 -18.65 1.97
N PRO A 278 8.47 -18.50 3.30
CA PRO A 278 7.30 -18.83 4.11
C PRO A 278 6.29 -17.68 4.33
N MET A 279 6.66 -16.42 4.04
CA MET A 279 5.77 -15.27 4.33
C MET A 279 4.66 -15.10 3.30
N GLY A 280 4.96 -15.40 2.03
CA GLY A 280 3.95 -15.54 0.98
C GLY A 280 3.84 -16.97 0.47
N ASP A 281 3.20 -17.15 -0.68
CA ASP A 281 2.94 -18.48 -1.26
C ASP A 281 3.31 -18.59 -2.75
N ILE A 282 4.03 -17.61 -3.30
CA ILE A 282 4.35 -17.57 -4.74
C ILE A 282 5.82 -17.25 -5.02
N THR A 283 6.46 -18.08 -5.84
CA THR A 283 7.83 -17.79 -6.30
C THR A 283 7.84 -16.71 -7.39
N SER A 284 8.96 -16.00 -7.54
CA SER A 284 9.12 -14.95 -8.55
C SER A 284 8.92 -15.47 -9.98
N LYS A 285 9.42 -16.68 -10.26
CA LYS A 285 9.17 -17.39 -11.52
C LYS A 285 7.68 -17.68 -11.77
N GLU A 286 6.98 -18.26 -10.79
CA GLU A 286 5.54 -18.55 -10.91
C GLU A 286 4.72 -17.27 -11.14
N ALA A 287 5.05 -16.20 -10.41
CA ALA A 287 4.39 -14.91 -10.57
C ALA A 287 4.56 -14.38 -12.01
N LYS A 288 5.80 -14.39 -12.54
CA LYS A 288 6.08 -13.95 -13.91
C LYS A 288 5.36 -14.82 -14.96
N GLU A 289 5.29 -16.14 -14.76
CA GLU A 289 4.59 -17.08 -15.65
C GLU A 289 3.07 -16.82 -15.73
N ILE A 290 2.45 -16.41 -14.62
CA ILE A 290 1.01 -16.09 -14.56
C ILE A 290 0.73 -14.72 -15.21
N ILE A 291 1.50 -13.69 -14.85
CA ILE A 291 1.25 -12.30 -15.24
C ILE A 291 1.67 -11.98 -16.68
N LYS A 292 2.79 -12.55 -17.17
CA LYS A 292 3.30 -12.39 -18.55
C LYS A 292 3.40 -10.93 -19.04
N GLY A 293 4.01 -10.05 -18.24
CA GLY A 293 4.29 -8.65 -18.61
C GLY A 293 3.13 -7.66 -18.42
N LYS A 294 1.96 -8.12 -17.97
CA LYS A 294 0.77 -7.26 -17.76
C LYS A 294 0.78 -6.47 -16.45
N ILE A 295 1.65 -6.82 -15.51
CA ILE A 295 1.83 -6.13 -14.23
C ILE A 295 3.33 -5.97 -14.02
N CYS A 296 3.76 -4.80 -13.57
CA CYS A 296 5.11 -4.60 -13.04
C CYS A 296 5.19 -5.16 -11.63
N PHE A 297 6.20 -5.97 -11.38
CA PHE A 297 6.48 -6.51 -10.07
C PHE A 297 7.33 -5.55 -9.25
N GLU A 298 6.86 -5.18 -8.07
CA GLU A 298 7.67 -4.45 -7.08
C GLU A 298 7.89 -5.36 -5.86
N GLY A 299 9.15 -5.54 -5.44
CA GLY A 299 9.52 -6.53 -4.43
C GLY A 299 10.74 -7.36 -4.83
N ASN A 300 10.94 -8.57 -4.30
CA ASN A 300 10.22 -9.19 -3.18
C ASN A 300 11.18 -9.64 -2.06
N ILE A 301 12.34 -8.99 -1.96
CA ILE A 301 13.35 -9.28 -0.94
C ILE A 301 12.70 -9.18 0.43
N GLN A 302 12.77 -10.23 1.23
CA GLN A 302 12.05 -10.27 2.50
C GLN A 302 12.58 -9.22 3.45
N ILE A 303 11.69 -8.48 4.12
CA ILE A 303 12.14 -7.42 5.04
C ILE A 303 13.02 -7.99 6.16
N ALA A 304 12.71 -9.18 6.68
CA ALA A 304 13.53 -9.85 7.68
C ALA A 304 14.96 -10.12 7.18
N ASP A 305 15.12 -10.47 5.90
CA ASP A 305 16.43 -10.75 5.33
C ASP A 305 17.33 -9.50 5.31
N MET A 306 16.75 -8.30 5.23
CA MET A 306 17.52 -7.05 5.35
C MET A 306 18.20 -6.90 6.71
N TYR A 307 17.77 -7.61 7.75
CA TYR A 307 18.35 -7.57 9.09
C TYR A 307 19.09 -8.86 9.46
N GLU A 308 18.65 -10.00 8.92
CA GLU A 308 19.11 -11.32 9.37
C GLU A 308 20.13 -11.98 8.43
N LYS A 309 20.24 -11.53 7.18
CA LYS A 309 21.14 -12.15 6.18
C LYS A 309 22.41 -11.34 5.95
N SER A 310 23.36 -11.98 5.26
CA SER A 310 24.58 -11.33 4.81
C SER A 310 24.35 -10.53 3.52
N PRO A 311 25.16 -9.48 3.26
CA PRO A 311 25.13 -8.75 1.99
C PRO A 311 25.27 -9.66 0.78
N GLU A 312 26.11 -10.70 0.85
CA GLU A 312 26.31 -11.69 -0.21
C GLU A 312 25.01 -12.44 -0.53
N ASN A 313 24.25 -12.85 0.50
CA ASN A 313 22.95 -13.48 0.28
C ASN A 313 21.94 -12.52 -0.35
N ILE A 314 21.96 -11.22 0.02
CA ILE A 314 21.10 -10.22 -0.63
C ILE A 314 21.45 -10.07 -2.12
N LYS A 315 22.76 -10.02 -2.46
CA LYS A 315 23.21 -9.97 -3.87
C LYS A 315 22.70 -11.18 -4.65
N GLU A 316 22.80 -12.38 -4.07
CA GLU A 316 22.31 -13.63 -4.68
C GLU A 316 20.80 -13.60 -4.92
N GLN A 317 20.01 -13.16 -3.93
CA GLN A 317 18.56 -13.03 -4.06
C GLN A 317 18.17 -12.05 -5.17
N VAL A 318 18.83 -10.88 -5.22
CA VAL A 318 18.59 -9.87 -6.26
C VAL A 318 18.95 -10.42 -7.63
N HIS A 319 20.08 -11.12 -7.77
CA HIS A 319 20.47 -11.75 -9.04
C HIS A 319 19.46 -12.81 -9.49
N SER A 320 18.97 -13.65 -8.58
CA SER A 320 17.94 -14.65 -8.92
C SER A 320 16.65 -13.98 -9.36
N LEU A 321 16.21 -12.96 -8.63
CA LEU A 321 15.01 -12.20 -8.94
C LEU A 321 15.08 -11.55 -10.33
N ILE A 322 16.18 -10.87 -10.63
CA ILE A 322 16.40 -10.25 -11.96
C ILE A 322 16.38 -11.33 -13.06
N LYS A 323 17.06 -12.45 -12.84
CA LYS A 323 17.11 -13.55 -13.81
C LYS A 323 15.73 -14.16 -14.09
N GLU A 324 14.89 -14.29 -13.06
CA GLU A 324 13.58 -14.94 -13.16
C GLU A 324 12.49 -14.01 -13.72
N VAL A 325 12.55 -12.71 -13.40
CA VAL A 325 11.45 -11.77 -13.66
C VAL A 325 11.76 -10.79 -14.79
N PHE A 326 13.04 -10.45 -15.01
CA PHE A 326 13.43 -9.33 -15.88
C PHE A 326 14.15 -9.77 -17.17
N TYR A 327 14.01 -11.03 -17.59
CA TYR A 327 14.63 -11.53 -18.82
C TYR A 327 14.13 -10.83 -20.11
N ASP A 328 12.92 -10.26 -20.06
CA ASP A 328 12.29 -9.48 -21.13
C ASP A 328 12.51 -7.96 -20.99
N LYS A 329 13.28 -7.54 -19.97
CA LYS A 329 13.57 -6.13 -19.65
C LYS A 329 12.34 -5.28 -19.30
N GLU A 330 11.27 -5.92 -18.85
CA GLU A 330 10.01 -5.26 -18.50
C GLU A 330 9.59 -5.58 -17.06
N GLY A 331 9.05 -4.56 -16.37
CA GLY A 331 8.20 -4.75 -15.20
C GLY A 331 8.88 -5.33 -13.95
N LEU A 332 10.05 -4.80 -13.55
CA LEU A 332 10.66 -5.09 -12.24
C LEU A 332 11.16 -3.83 -11.53
N ILE A 333 10.69 -3.63 -10.30
CA ILE A 333 11.20 -2.68 -9.31
C ILE A 333 11.67 -3.50 -8.10
N VAL A 334 12.98 -3.64 -7.94
CA VAL A 334 13.56 -4.36 -6.80
C VAL A 334 13.36 -3.54 -5.52
N CYS A 335 12.72 -4.14 -4.53
CA CYS A 335 12.43 -3.50 -3.24
C CYS A 335 12.29 -4.58 -2.16
N ALA A 336 12.50 -4.19 -0.89
CA ALA A 336 12.07 -5.00 0.24
C ALA A 336 10.54 -5.16 0.27
N SER A 337 10.04 -6.27 0.79
CA SER A 337 8.60 -6.58 0.81
C SER A 337 7.81 -5.66 1.74
N ALA A 338 8.44 -5.18 2.79
CA ALA A 338 7.97 -4.06 3.63
C ALA A 338 9.03 -2.95 3.67
N SER A 339 8.72 -1.83 4.31
CA SER A 339 9.71 -0.77 4.48
C SER A 339 10.65 -1.03 5.67
N ALA A 340 11.91 -0.59 5.51
CA ALA A 340 12.89 -0.42 6.59
C ALA A 340 12.37 0.34 7.82
N SER A 341 11.46 1.29 7.65
CA SER A 341 10.91 2.11 8.75
C SER A 341 9.41 1.93 8.98
N ALA A 342 8.71 1.14 8.15
CA ALA A 342 7.29 0.80 8.39
C ALA A 342 7.14 -0.46 9.24
N SER A 343 8.25 -1.09 9.64
CA SER A 343 8.21 -1.98 10.78
C SER A 343 8.37 -1.13 12.03
N PRO A 344 7.28 -0.82 12.79
CA PRO A 344 7.39 -0.24 14.12
C PRO A 344 8.22 -1.11 15.11
N TYR A 345 8.77 -2.24 14.64
CA TYR A 345 9.44 -3.25 15.44
C TYR A 345 10.97 -3.15 15.45
N ILE A 346 11.60 -2.29 14.65
CA ILE A 346 13.07 -2.30 14.57
C ILE A 346 13.71 -0.92 14.74
N ALA A 347 13.37 -0.28 15.86
CA ALA A 347 14.04 0.93 16.31
C ALA A 347 15.53 0.67 16.62
N ASN A 348 16.39 1.61 16.24
CA ASN A 348 17.84 1.64 16.42
C ASN A 348 18.67 0.63 15.60
N GLU A 349 18.06 -0.06 14.63
CA GLU A 349 18.75 -1.07 13.80
C GLU A 349 19.08 -0.59 12.38
N GLY A 350 19.07 0.73 12.14
CA GLY A 350 19.40 1.28 10.82
C GLY A 350 20.81 0.92 10.35
N LYS A 351 21.75 0.76 11.28
CA LYS A 351 23.13 0.29 10.99
C LYS A 351 23.17 -1.19 10.62
N THR A 352 22.34 -2.01 11.25
CA THR A 352 22.30 -3.45 11.04
C THR A 352 21.84 -3.81 9.63
N CYS A 353 20.84 -3.08 9.12
CA CYS A 353 20.34 -3.33 7.77
C CYS A 353 21.08 -2.58 6.65
N PHE A 354 21.96 -1.64 6.98
CA PHE A 354 22.59 -0.74 5.99
C PHE A 354 23.33 -1.49 4.88
N GLU A 355 24.22 -2.41 5.25
CA GLU A 355 25.04 -3.15 4.27
C GLU A 355 24.18 -4.02 3.34
N ASN A 356 23.04 -4.52 3.83
CA ASN A 356 22.08 -5.29 3.05
C ASN A 356 21.32 -4.43 2.04
N TYR A 357 20.85 -3.25 2.45
CA TYR A 357 20.27 -2.28 1.50
C TYR A 357 21.29 -1.78 0.47
N GLN A 358 22.53 -1.54 0.90
CA GLN A 358 23.62 -1.17 0.01
C GLN A 358 23.86 -2.26 -1.04
N ALA A 359 23.97 -3.52 -0.62
CA ALA A 359 24.11 -4.65 -1.52
C ALA A 359 22.96 -4.75 -2.53
N MET A 360 21.70 -4.60 -2.08
CA MET A 360 20.55 -4.59 -2.98
C MET A 360 20.66 -3.49 -4.05
N VAL A 361 20.94 -2.26 -3.64
CA VAL A 361 21.04 -1.10 -4.54
C VAL A 361 22.20 -1.27 -5.53
N GLU A 362 23.39 -1.61 -5.05
CA GLU A 362 24.58 -1.77 -5.89
C GLU A 362 24.45 -2.93 -6.89
N THR A 363 23.82 -4.03 -6.50
CA THR A 363 23.56 -5.15 -7.42
C THR A 363 22.63 -4.74 -8.56
N VAL A 364 21.57 -3.98 -8.28
CA VAL A 364 20.68 -3.49 -9.36
C VAL A 364 21.41 -2.48 -10.26
N LEU A 365 22.17 -1.56 -9.67
CA LEU A 365 22.89 -0.53 -10.43
C LEU A 365 24.04 -1.08 -11.29
N SER A 366 24.57 -2.25 -10.94
CA SER A 366 25.65 -2.91 -11.70
C SER A 366 25.14 -3.83 -12.82
N TYR A 367 23.82 -4.01 -12.94
CA TYR A 367 23.20 -4.76 -14.03
C TYR A 367 23.47 -4.08 -15.39
N LYS A 368 23.79 -4.87 -16.43
CA LYS A 368 24.14 -4.42 -17.78
C LYS A 368 23.24 -5.02 -18.85
#